data_AF-A0AB34QRB3-F1
#
_entry.id   AF-A0AB34QRB3-F1
#
_cell.length_a   1.000
_cell.length_b   1.000
_cell.length_c   1.000
_cell.angle_alpha   90.00
_cell.angle_beta   90.00
_cell.angle_gamma   90.00
#
_symmetry.space_group_name_H-M   'P 1'
#
loop_
_entity.id
_entity.type
_entity.pdbx_description
1 polymer ?
#
loop_
_entity_poly.entity_id
_entity_poly.type
_entity_poly.pdbx_seq_one_letter_code
_entity_poly.pdbx_strand_id
1 'polypeptide(L)'
;MKTIEFVKKSIADTILEIEHKFNEKKLPYVEIKTLVKSAKEFASVLNPSLNVEQRMKHSDFLNATLEKLCKIEIDLQISIANSLSKKDYKAHFALSNTYKDVVELKKQLYVPIVFETGGWSKCNLVSLL
;
A
#
# COMPACT_ATOMS: atom_id res chain seq x y z
N MET A 1 -5.66 -19.92 12.24
CA MET A 1 -5.08 -18.64 12.71
C MET A 1 -3.62 -18.43 12.30
N LYS A 2 -2.73 -19.45 12.36
CA LYS A 2 -1.30 -19.29 11.99
C LYS A 2 -1.03 -18.71 10.59
N THR A 3 -1.82 -19.08 9.57
CA THR A 3 -1.66 -18.56 8.19
C THR A 3 -1.97 -17.07 8.09
N ILE A 4 -3.01 -16.59 8.79
CA ILE A 4 -3.40 -15.17 8.76
C ILE A 4 -2.31 -14.32 9.43
N GLU A 5 -1.79 -14.76 10.57
CA GLU A 5 -0.69 -14.06 11.27
C GLU A 5 0.60 -14.02 10.44
N PHE A 6 0.94 -15.13 9.77
CA PHE A 6 2.07 -15.17 8.84
C PHE A 6 1.90 -14.19 7.67
N VAL A 7 0.71 -14.16 7.05
CA VAL A 7 0.42 -13.26 5.93
C VAL A 7 0.45 -11.79 6.39
N LYS A 8 -0.13 -11.47 7.55
CA LYS A 8 -0.07 -10.12 8.15
C LYS A 8 1.37 -9.68 8.39
N LYS A 9 2.18 -10.55 8.99
CA LYS A 9 3.61 -10.26 9.22
C LYS A 9 4.34 -10.02 7.89
N SER A 10 4.12 -10.88 6.90
CA SER A 10 4.76 -10.76 5.58
C SER A 10 4.41 -9.44 4.88
N ILE A 11 3.15 -9.01 4.97
CA ILE A 11 2.71 -7.70 4.46
C ILE A 11 3.40 -6.56 5.22
N ALA A 12 3.43 -6.60 6.55
CA ALA A 12 4.06 -5.57 7.36
C ALA A 12 5.56 -5.44 7.08
N ASP A 13 6.29 -6.56 7.06
CA ASP A 13 7.72 -6.60 6.80
C ASP A 13 8.01 -6.04 5.39
N THR A 14 7.20 -6.41 4.39
CA THR A 14 7.35 -5.91 3.02
C THR A 14 7.11 -4.39 2.92
N ILE A 15 6.12 -3.87 3.64
CA ILE A 15 5.82 -2.43 3.63
C ILE A 15 6.88 -1.61 4.36
N LEU A 16 7.41 -2.13 5.47
CA LEU A 16 8.56 -1.53 6.15
C LEU A 16 9.78 -1.45 5.24
N GLU A 17 10.05 -2.50 4.46
CA GLU A 17 11.13 -2.50 3.48
C GLU A 17 10.88 -1.46 2.36
N ILE A 18 9.63 -1.32 1.89
CA ILE A 18 9.29 -0.27 0.93
C ILE A 18 9.57 1.13 1.51
N GLU A 19 9.12 1.41 2.74
CA GLU A 19 9.39 2.69 3.41
C GLU A 19 10.89 2.96 3.56
N HIS A 20 11.66 1.94 3.96
CA HIS A 20 13.11 2.04 4.07
C HIS A 20 13.74 2.43 2.72
N LYS A 21 13.35 1.77 1.63
CA LYS A 21 13.86 2.03 0.27
C LYS A 21 13.50 3.43 -0.24
N PHE A 22 12.33 3.96 0.11
CA PHE A 22 11.99 5.36 -0.20
C PHE A 22 12.86 6.35 0.57
N ASN A 23 13.15 6.07 1.85
CA ASN A 23 13.97 6.94 2.70
C ASN A 23 15.45 6.96 2.31
N GLU A 24 15.98 5.87 1.77
CA GLU A 24 17.38 5.79 1.33
C GLU A 24 17.73 6.75 0.17
N LYS A 25 16.75 7.40 -0.47
CA LYS A 25 16.90 8.32 -1.64
C LYS A 25 17.64 7.73 -2.85
N LYS A 26 18.12 6.49 -2.74
CA LYS A 26 18.52 5.65 -3.86
C LYS A 26 17.22 5.11 -4.42
N LEU A 27 16.99 5.31 -5.71
CA LEU A 27 15.74 4.91 -6.34
C LEU A 27 15.93 3.64 -7.18
N PRO A 28 16.15 2.45 -6.58
CA PRO A 28 15.98 1.22 -7.30
C PRO A 28 14.47 0.97 -7.44
N TYR A 29 13.80 1.72 -8.31
CA TYR A 29 12.35 1.60 -8.56
C TYR A 29 11.92 0.17 -8.90
N VAL A 30 12.84 -0.63 -9.42
CA VAL A 30 12.67 -2.06 -9.69
C VAL A 30 12.49 -2.88 -8.41
N GLU A 31 13.26 -2.58 -7.36
CA GLU A 31 13.14 -3.23 -6.05
C GLU A 31 11.80 -2.86 -5.39
N ILE A 32 11.47 -1.56 -5.36
CA ILE A 32 10.19 -1.09 -4.81
C ILE A 32 9.01 -1.74 -5.54
N LYS A 33 9.05 -1.79 -6.88
CA LYS A 33 8.02 -2.46 -7.69
C LYS A 33 7.88 -3.94 -7.32
N THR A 34 9.01 -4.63 -7.09
CA THR A 34 9.01 -6.05 -6.72
C THR A 34 8.38 -6.25 -5.34
N LEU A 35 8.74 -5.41 -4.37
CA LEU A 35 8.17 -5.45 -3.02
C LEU A 35 6.65 -5.18 -3.03
N VAL A 36 6.20 -4.17 -3.78
CA VAL A 36 4.75 -3.89 -3.90
C VAL A 36 4.01 -5.07 -4.52
N LYS A 37 4.58 -5.74 -5.53
CA LYS A 37 3.99 -6.96 -6.09
C LYS A 37 3.91 -8.09 -5.07
N SER A 38 4.97 -8.34 -4.31
CA SER A 38 4.96 -9.35 -3.24
C SER A 38 3.88 -9.04 -2.19
N ALA A 39 3.74 -7.77 -1.80
CA ALA A 39 2.70 -7.35 -0.88
C ALA A 39 1.28 -7.58 -1.46
N LYS A 40 1.07 -7.35 -2.76
CA LYS A 40 -0.20 -7.69 -3.45
C LYS A 40 -0.47 -9.19 -3.43
N GLU A 41 0.54 -10.02 -3.66
CA GLU A 41 0.38 -11.47 -3.62
C GLU A 41 -0.03 -11.92 -2.21
N PHE A 42 0.61 -11.43 -1.16
CA PHE A 42 0.20 -11.72 0.21
C PHE A 42 -1.21 -11.19 0.53
N ALA A 43 -1.54 -9.97 0.09
CA ALA A 43 -2.87 -9.39 0.27
C ALA A 43 -3.95 -10.17 -0.49
N SER A 44 -3.62 -10.75 -1.66
CA SER A 44 -4.54 -11.59 -2.44
C SER A 44 -4.87 -12.92 -1.76
N VAL A 45 -3.97 -13.43 -0.91
CA VAL A 45 -4.25 -14.58 -0.02
C VAL A 45 -5.14 -14.14 1.14
N LEU A 46 -4.91 -12.95 1.70
CA LEU A 46 -5.66 -12.43 2.84
C LEU A 46 -7.10 -12.05 2.47
N ASN A 47 -7.29 -11.40 1.33
CA ASN A 47 -8.55 -10.75 0.94
C ASN A 47 -9.75 -11.72 0.82
N PRO A 48 -9.70 -12.81 0.03
CA PRO A 48 -10.79 -13.78 -0.05
C PRO A 48 -10.92 -14.64 1.21
N SER A 49 -9.88 -14.69 2.05
CA SER A 49 -9.84 -15.49 3.27
C SER A 49 -10.53 -14.84 4.47
N LEU A 50 -10.87 -13.54 4.39
CA LEU A 50 -11.48 -12.78 5.47
C LEU A 50 -12.84 -12.23 5.04
N ASN A 51 -13.90 -12.61 5.75
CA ASN A 51 -15.20 -11.94 5.64
C ASN A 51 -15.16 -10.55 6.34
N VAL A 52 -16.25 -9.78 6.24
CA VAL A 52 -16.34 -8.42 6.79
C VAL A 52 -16.05 -8.38 8.29
N GLU A 53 -16.62 -9.30 9.07
CA GLU A 53 -16.42 -9.37 10.53
C GLU A 53 -14.95 -9.67 10.89
N GLN A 54 -14.32 -10.57 10.15
CA GLN A 54 -12.90 -10.90 10.32
C GLN A 54 -11.98 -9.74 9.91
N ARG A 55 -12.35 -8.97 8.88
CA ARG A 55 -11.63 -7.73 8.52
C ARG A 55 -11.73 -6.69 9.63
N MET A 56 -12.90 -6.53 10.25
CA MET A 56 -13.07 -5.65 11.42
C MET A 56 -12.24 -6.13 12.62
N LYS A 57 -12.19 -7.43 12.90
CA LYS A 57 -11.30 -8.00 13.95
C LYS A 57 -9.81 -7.75 13.69
N HIS A 58 -9.44 -7.37 12.48
CA HIS A 58 -8.07 -7.06 12.09
C HIS A 58 -7.91 -5.59 11.64
N SER A 59 -8.87 -4.73 11.98
CA SER A 59 -8.91 -3.33 11.54
C SER A 59 -7.66 -2.57 11.91
N ASP A 60 -7.11 -2.75 13.11
CA ASP A 60 -5.94 -2.00 13.57
C ASP A 60 -4.73 -2.25 12.67
N PHE A 61 -4.51 -3.52 12.31
CA PHE A 61 -3.45 -3.90 11.39
C PHE A 61 -3.70 -3.35 9.99
N LEU A 62 -4.92 -3.51 9.48
CA LEU A 62 -5.26 -3.08 8.12
C LEU A 62 -5.21 -1.55 8.00
N ASN A 63 -5.70 -0.81 8.99
CA ASN A 63 -5.64 0.65 9.04
C ASN A 63 -4.20 1.16 9.16
N ALA A 64 -3.39 0.61 10.06
CA ALA A 64 -1.98 0.99 10.19
C ALA A 64 -1.22 0.72 8.88
N THR A 65 -1.56 -0.38 8.20
CA THR A 65 -1.00 -0.73 6.90
C THR A 65 -1.43 0.27 5.81
N LEU A 66 -2.70 0.63 5.77
CA LEU A 66 -3.23 1.63 4.83
C LEU A 66 -2.60 3.01 5.02
N GLU A 67 -2.36 3.43 6.27
CA GLU A 67 -1.68 4.69 6.57
C GLU A 67 -0.24 4.73 6.03
N LYS A 68 0.51 3.62 6.16
CA LYS A 68 1.85 3.49 5.58
C LYS A 68 1.81 3.56 4.05
N LEU A 69 0.87 2.82 3.43
CA LEU A 69 0.69 2.84 1.97
C LEU A 69 0.28 4.22 1.46
N CYS A 70 -0.49 5.00 2.23
CA CYS A 70 -0.78 6.38 1.91
C CYS A 70 0.46 7.29 1.87
N LYS A 71 1.38 7.12 2.81
CA LYS A 71 2.65 7.87 2.80
C LYS A 71 3.46 7.53 1.55
N ILE A 72 3.59 6.24 1.26
CA ILE A 72 4.27 5.73 0.05
C ILE A 72 3.61 6.29 -1.22
N GLU A 73 2.28 6.35 -1.27
CA GLU A 73 1.55 6.90 -2.41
C GLU A 73 1.89 8.38 -2.65
N ILE A 74 1.95 9.18 -1.59
CA ILE A 74 2.33 10.61 -1.67
C ILE A 74 3.79 10.74 -2.15
N ASP A 75 4.71 9.94 -1.60
CA ASP A 75 6.12 9.96 -2.01
C ASP A 75 6.30 9.55 -3.48
N LEU A 76 5.49 8.59 -3.95
CA LEU A 76 5.42 8.20 -5.36
C LEU A 76 4.92 9.34 -6.24
N GLN A 77 3.85 10.04 -5.86
CA GLN A 77 3.33 11.17 -6.62
C GLN A 77 4.37 12.29 -6.74
N ILE A 78 5.07 12.61 -5.65
CA ILE A 78 6.18 13.57 -5.64
C ILE A 78 7.30 13.10 -6.58
N SER A 79 7.67 11.82 -6.52
CA SER A 79 8.72 11.25 -7.35
C SER A 79 8.36 11.25 -8.85
N ILE A 80 7.10 10.96 -9.19
CA ILE A 80 6.55 10.99 -10.56
C ILE A 80 6.62 12.41 -11.13
N ALA A 81 6.24 13.41 -10.34
CA ALA A 81 6.32 14.82 -10.74
C ALA A 81 7.79 15.25 -10.95
N ASN A 82 8.68 14.84 -10.04
CA ASN A 82 10.11 15.12 -10.13
C ASN A 82 10.76 14.47 -11.35
N SER A 83 10.43 13.22 -11.67
CA SER A 83 10.98 12.54 -12.85
C SER A 83 10.52 13.21 -14.15
N LEU A 84 9.27 13.68 -14.19
CA LEU A 84 8.74 14.41 -15.35
C LEU A 84 9.45 15.76 -15.54
N SER A 85 9.64 16.52 -14.46
CA SER A 85 10.39 17.79 -14.47
C SER A 85 11.83 17.61 -14.97
N LYS A 86 12.47 16.51 -14.59
CA LYS A 86 13.83 16.13 -15.03
C LYS A 86 13.89 15.47 -16.41
N LYS A 87 12.74 15.27 -17.08
CA LYS A 87 12.61 14.52 -18.35
C LYS A 87 13.16 13.08 -18.29
N ASP A 88 13.19 12.47 -17.10
CA ASP A 88 13.54 11.07 -16.91
C ASP A 88 12.30 10.20 -17.13
N TYR A 89 11.96 9.99 -18.40
CA TYR A 89 10.77 9.24 -18.78
C TYR A 89 10.83 7.76 -18.36
N LYS A 90 12.03 7.16 -18.34
CA LYS A 90 12.20 5.76 -17.90
C LYS A 90 11.82 5.61 -16.43
N ALA A 91 12.32 6.49 -15.56
CA ALA A 91 11.90 6.54 -14.16
C ALA A 91 10.41 6.86 -14.03
N HIS A 92 9.90 7.82 -14.81
CA HIS A 92 8.50 8.22 -14.78
C HIS A 92 7.54 7.05 -15.05
N PHE A 93 7.80 6.25 -16.09
CA PHE A 93 6.97 5.08 -16.41
C PHE A 93 7.09 3.98 -15.35
N ALA A 94 8.29 3.73 -14.82
CA ALA A 94 8.48 2.76 -13.75
C ALA A 94 7.70 3.16 -12.49
N LEU A 95 7.86 4.41 -12.06
CA LEU A 95 7.15 5.01 -10.93
C LEU A 95 5.64 5.00 -11.09
N SER A 96 5.13 5.37 -12.26
CA SER A 96 3.70 5.40 -12.55
C SER A 96 3.07 4.01 -12.47
N ASN A 97 3.80 2.96 -12.89
CA ASN A 97 3.33 1.59 -12.74
C ASN A 97 3.35 1.15 -11.28
N THR A 98 4.40 1.47 -10.53
CA THR A 98 4.47 1.20 -9.08
C THR A 98 3.34 1.90 -8.33
N TYR A 99 3.00 3.14 -8.71
CA TYR A 99 1.85 3.86 -8.15
C TYR A 99 0.53 3.12 -8.35
N LYS A 100 0.27 2.61 -9.56
CA LYS A 100 -0.93 1.80 -9.83
C LYS A 100 -0.98 0.56 -8.95
N ASP A 101 0.15 -0.13 -8.79
CA ASP A 101 0.25 -1.32 -7.94
C ASP A 101 -0.02 -0.98 -6.45
N VAL A 102 0.47 0.16 -5.95
CA VAL A 102 0.18 0.63 -4.58
C VAL A 102 -1.29 0.96 -4.38
N VAL A 103 -1.92 1.67 -5.33
CA VAL A 103 -3.36 1.98 -5.26
C VAL A 103 -4.20 0.72 -5.25
N GLU A 104 -3.84 -0.29 -6.04
CA GLU A 104 -4.53 -1.58 -6.04
C GLU A 104 -4.34 -2.34 -4.71
N LEU A 105 -3.12 -2.36 -4.17
CA LEU A 105 -2.84 -2.96 -2.85
C LEU A 105 -3.70 -2.32 -1.75
N LYS A 106 -3.83 -0.98 -1.75
CA LYS A 106 -4.72 -0.27 -0.81
C LYS A 106 -6.17 -0.76 -0.94
N LYS A 107 -6.67 -0.95 -2.16
CA LYS A 107 -8.03 -1.46 -2.40
C LYS A 107 -8.22 -2.87 -1.83
N GLN A 108 -7.23 -3.75 -1.95
CA GLN A 108 -7.31 -5.12 -1.42
C GLN A 108 -7.33 -5.16 0.12
N LEU A 109 -6.56 -4.26 0.75
CA LEU A 109 -6.44 -4.14 2.20
C LEU A 109 -7.52 -3.27 2.85
N TYR A 110 -8.40 -2.67 2.05
CA TYR A 110 -9.47 -1.81 2.54
C TYR A 110 -10.38 -2.51 3.54
N VAL A 111 -10.62 -1.87 4.69
CA VAL A 111 -11.61 -2.32 5.66
C VAL A 111 -12.92 -1.59 5.35
N PRO A 112 -14.02 -2.31 5.07
CA PRO A 112 -15.34 -1.68 4.97
C PRO A 112 -15.63 -0.91 6.27
N ILE A 113 -15.86 0.39 6.14
CA ILE A 113 -16.28 1.21 7.28
C ILE A 113 -17.71 0.79 7.61
N VAL A 114 -17.93 0.18 8.77
CA VAL A 114 -19.26 0.20 9.39
C VAL A 114 -19.41 1.62 9.92
N PHE A 115 -20.43 2.34 9.44
CA PHE A 115 -20.76 3.68 9.92
C PHE A 115 -21.16 3.60 11.41
N GLU A 116 -20.18 3.58 12.29
CA GLU A 116 -20.33 4.05 13.66
C GLU A 116 -19.58 5.37 13.78
N THR A 117 -20.34 6.37 14.22
CA THR A 117 -20.04 7.80 14.18
C THR A 117 -18.68 8.17 14.76
N GLY A 118 -17.85 8.84 13.95
CA GLY A 118 -16.85 9.78 14.45
C GLY A 118 -15.39 9.35 14.29
N GLY A 119 -14.80 9.60 13.12
CA GLY A 119 -13.34 9.56 12.95
C GLY A 119 -12.91 9.48 11.49
N TRP A 120 -12.76 10.62 10.82
CA TRP A 120 -12.33 10.67 9.42
C TRP A 120 -10.80 10.73 9.35
N SER A 121 -10.16 9.70 8.79
CA SER A 121 -8.80 9.81 8.26
C SER A 121 -8.85 10.23 6.80
N LYS A 122 -8.13 11.31 6.44
CA LYS A 122 -8.09 11.94 5.10
C LYS A 122 -7.78 10.98 3.94
N CYS A 123 -7.22 9.81 4.24
CA CYS A 123 -6.88 8.80 3.23
C CYS A 123 -8.07 8.01 2.66
N ASN A 124 -9.22 8.01 3.33
CA ASN A 124 -10.37 7.18 2.94
C ASN A 124 -11.29 7.81 1.88
N LEU A 125 -11.18 9.11 1.59
CA LEU A 125 -12.01 9.73 0.54
C LEU A 125 -11.54 9.43 -0.89
N VAL A 126 -10.24 9.28 -1.11
CA VAL A 126 -9.69 9.29 -2.48
C VAL A 126 -9.77 7.92 -3.17
N SER A 127 -10.13 6.85 -2.44
CA SER A 127 -10.23 5.50 -3.03
C SER A 127 -11.62 5.15 -3.57
N LEU A 128 -12.59 6.06 -3.46
CA LEU A 128 -14.01 5.87 -3.84
C LEU A 128 -14.46 6.69 -5.07
N LEU A 129 -13.55 7.45 -5.69
CA LEU A 129 -13.75 8.13 -6.98
C LEU A 129 -12.83 7.50 -8.04
#